data_AF-A0A6A5SBH9-F1
#
_entry.id   AF-A0A6A5SBH9-F1
#
_cell.length_a   1.000
_cell.length_b   1.000
_cell.length_c   1.000
_cell.angle_alpha   90.00
_cell.angle_beta   90.00
_cell.angle_gamma   90.00
#
_symmetry.space_group_name_H-M   'P 1'
#
loop_
_entity.id
_entity.type
_entity.pdbx_description
1 polymer ?
#
loop_
_entity_poly.entity_id
_entity_poly.type
_entity_poly.pdbx_seq_one_letter_code
_entity_poly.pdbx_strand_id
1 'polypeptide(L)'
;MDLHRRIRHDLLNRLRWDVLAPISSITILCAPYEENIYLPFFSHPAAEESLASPPLSRISAYSRDISMNEDLDMDSDEEDQYKGPANLTINNHDNPITMRQFVTEVHEYLNREDVMSVIKETKAMFYGTPRADGTGRDCIYGHPVTLPEDIEFWFWIGMMSEIDGVVTVALNLFLDGERMRTKEDFWALRVRKVKEYEVPGSGGFEPLVPWPASTPLQPGESGLPPPPPPPPQLGQPGRAFTGVGGFRERET
;
A
#
# COMPACT_ATOMS: atom_id res chain seq x y z
N MET A 1 -2.75 4.35 28.13
CA MET A 1 -3.49 3.69 27.03
C MET A 1 -2.47 2.85 26.28
N ASP A 2 -2.77 1.59 25.99
CA ASP A 2 -1.84 0.71 25.26
C ASP A 2 -1.55 1.30 23.87
N LEU A 3 -0.27 1.55 23.55
CA LEU A 3 0.15 2.15 22.29
C LEU A 3 -0.29 1.29 21.09
N HIS A 4 -0.35 -0.03 21.26
CA HIS A 4 -0.89 -0.96 20.28
C HIS A 4 -2.38 -0.78 19.98
N ARG A 5 -3.11 -0.04 20.80
CA ARG A 5 -4.52 0.32 20.55
C ARG A 5 -4.69 1.71 19.96
N ARG A 6 -3.63 2.53 19.96
CA ARG A 6 -3.70 3.89 19.40
C ARG A 6 -3.70 3.88 17.89
N ILE A 7 -2.87 3.07 17.25
CA ILE A 7 -2.82 2.99 15.79
C ILE A 7 -3.96 2.10 15.25
N ARG A 8 -4.51 2.49 14.09
CA ARG A 8 -5.54 1.74 13.33
C ARG A 8 -5.00 0.46 12.71
N HIS A 9 -4.57 -0.47 13.55
CA HIS A 9 -4.16 -1.81 13.14
C HIS A 9 -5.29 -2.57 12.42
N ASP A 10 -6.55 -2.27 12.74
CA ASP A 10 -7.71 -2.79 12.04
C ASP A 10 -7.69 -2.41 10.55
N LEU A 11 -7.29 -1.18 10.21
CA LEU A 11 -7.17 -0.73 8.82
C LEU A 11 -5.90 -1.26 8.18
N LEU A 12 -4.76 -1.16 8.87
CA LEU A 12 -3.47 -1.60 8.33
C LEU A 12 -3.43 -3.11 8.05
N ASN A 13 -4.15 -3.93 8.83
CA ASN A 13 -4.25 -5.37 8.57
C ASN A 13 -5.19 -5.72 7.41
N ARG A 14 -6.07 -4.80 6.97
CA ARG A 14 -6.90 -4.99 5.77
C ARG A 14 -6.13 -4.70 4.48
N LEU A 15 -5.02 -3.97 4.55
CA LEU A 15 -4.26 -3.59 3.36
C LEU A 15 -3.54 -4.81 2.76
N ARG A 16 -3.77 -5.02 1.46
CA ARG A 16 -2.90 -5.81 0.60
C ARG A 16 -1.94 -4.85 -0.08
N TRP A 17 -0.73 -4.81 0.46
CA TRP A 17 0.28 -3.84 0.09
C TRP A 17 1.59 -4.56 -0.18
N ASP A 18 1.82 -4.84 -1.46
CA ASP A 18 3.14 -5.18 -1.99
C ASP A 18 3.91 -3.88 -2.17
N VAL A 19 5.00 -3.75 -1.44
CA VAL A 19 5.80 -2.53 -1.40
C VAL A 19 6.52 -2.30 -2.72
N LEU A 20 6.86 -3.35 -3.47
CA LEU A 20 7.56 -3.20 -4.76
C LEU A 20 6.62 -2.92 -5.94
N ALA A 21 5.33 -3.24 -5.79
CA ALA A 21 4.33 -2.94 -6.80
C ALA A 21 3.99 -1.43 -6.80
N PRO A 22 3.44 -0.88 -7.92
CA PRO A 22 3.00 0.49 -7.95
C PRO A 22 2.01 0.81 -6.81
N ILE A 23 2.12 1.98 -6.18
CA ILE A 23 1.27 2.38 -5.06
C ILE A 23 -0.24 2.29 -5.36
N SER A 24 -0.65 2.49 -6.61
CA SER A 24 -2.04 2.36 -7.06
C SER A 24 -2.59 0.93 -7.02
N SER A 25 -1.72 -0.08 -6.89
CA SER A 25 -2.09 -1.50 -6.77
C SER A 25 -2.55 -1.88 -5.37
N ILE A 26 -2.31 -1.02 -4.36
CA ILE A 26 -2.70 -1.28 -2.97
C ILE A 26 -4.23 -1.39 -2.90
N THR A 27 -4.69 -2.52 -2.36
CA THR A 27 -6.11 -2.77 -2.12
C THR A 27 -6.39 -2.92 -0.63
N ILE A 28 -7.65 -2.70 -0.25
CA ILE A 28 -8.13 -2.85 1.12
C ILE A 28 -9.26 -3.88 1.18
N LEU A 29 -9.21 -4.75 2.19
CA LEU A 29 -10.26 -5.71 2.50
C LEU A 29 -11.47 -5.02 3.14
N CYS A 30 -12.63 -5.02 2.48
CA CYS A 30 -13.84 -4.35 2.96
C CYS A 30 -14.78 -5.28 3.73
N ALA A 31 -14.92 -6.54 3.31
CA ALA A 31 -15.87 -7.50 3.89
C ALA A 31 -15.15 -8.78 4.35
N PRO A 32 -14.58 -8.81 5.57
CA PRO A 32 -13.81 -9.95 6.07
C PRO A 32 -14.67 -11.17 6.49
N TYR A 33 -16.00 -11.02 6.57
CA TYR A 33 -16.93 -12.07 7.05
C TYR A 33 -17.72 -12.77 5.95
N GLU A 34 -17.74 -12.22 4.73
CA GLU A 34 -18.56 -12.74 3.63
C GLU A 34 -17.68 -13.32 2.52
N GLU A 35 -17.13 -12.48 1.64
CA GLU A 35 -16.45 -12.94 0.41
C GLU A 35 -15.03 -12.41 0.21
N ASN A 36 -14.38 -11.87 1.25
CA ASN A 36 -13.07 -11.21 1.14
C ASN A 36 -13.02 -10.22 -0.05
N ILE A 37 -13.90 -9.22 -0.05
CA ILE A 37 -13.98 -8.22 -1.13
C ILE A 37 -12.83 -7.22 -0.98
N TYR A 38 -12.06 -7.04 -2.06
CA TYR A 38 -10.94 -6.09 -2.14
C TYR A 38 -11.28 -4.93 -3.07
N LEU A 39 -11.03 -3.70 -2.61
CA LEU A 39 -11.21 -2.48 -3.40
C LEU A 39 -9.90 -1.67 -3.45
N PRO A 40 -9.68 -0.82 -4.47
CA PRO A 40 -8.54 0.10 -4.51
C PRO A 40 -8.51 1.00 -3.27
N PHE A 41 -7.41 0.97 -2.52
CA PHE A 41 -7.32 1.66 -1.22
C PHE A 41 -7.47 3.18 -1.34
N PHE A 42 -6.78 3.79 -2.30
CA PHE A 42 -6.79 5.25 -2.47
C PHE A 42 -8.13 5.85 -2.92
N SER A 43 -9.10 5.01 -3.30
CA SER A 43 -10.47 5.43 -3.60
C SER A 43 -11.46 5.12 -2.46
N HIS A 44 -11.00 4.41 -1.42
CA HIS A 44 -11.82 3.99 -0.29
C HIS A 44 -11.75 5.03 0.84
N PRO A 45 -12.85 5.35 1.56
CA PRO A 45 -12.81 6.38 2.62
C PRO A 45 -11.89 6.10 3.79
N ALA A 46 -11.56 4.83 4.04
CA ALA A 46 -10.53 4.46 5.02
C ALA A 46 -9.16 5.10 4.74
N ALA A 47 -8.90 5.57 3.52
CA ALA A 47 -7.71 6.35 3.21
C ALA A 47 -7.72 7.74 3.89
N GLU A 48 -8.89 8.33 4.11
CA GLU A 48 -9.03 9.65 4.77
C GLU A 48 -9.14 9.55 6.30
N GLU A 49 -9.27 8.34 6.84
CA GLU A 49 -9.33 8.14 8.29
C GLU A 49 -7.98 8.47 8.94
N SER A 50 -8.02 8.98 10.18
CA SER A 50 -6.83 9.19 11.00
C SER A 50 -6.10 7.86 11.23
N LEU A 51 -4.78 7.87 11.10
CA LEU A 51 -3.91 6.72 11.37
C LEU A 51 -4.05 6.21 12.83
N ALA A 52 -4.45 7.10 13.74
CA ALA A 52 -4.50 6.82 15.17
C ALA A 52 -5.72 7.44 15.88
N SER A 53 -6.07 6.88 17.03
CA SER A 53 -6.96 7.49 18.03
C SER A 53 -6.33 7.38 19.44
N PRO A 54 -6.08 8.51 20.13
CA PRO A 54 -6.24 9.88 19.63
C PRO A 54 -5.34 10.17 18.41
N PRO A 55 -5.72 11.12 17.53
CA PRO A 55 -4.94 11.45 16.35
C PRO A 55 -3.48 11.80 16.65
N LEU A 56 -2.59 11.35 15.77
CA LEU A 56 -1.17 11.69 15.81
C LEU A 56 -0.88 12.70 14.72
N SER A 57 -0.16 13.77 15.05
CA SER A 57 0.36 14.72 14.07
C SER A 57 1.82 14.48 13.71
N ARG A 58 2.53 13.65 14.49
CA ARG A 58 3.93 13.31 14.25
C ARG A 58 4.20 11.84 14.54
N ILE A 59 4.91 11.19 13.63
CA ILE A 59 5.49 9.86 13.84
C ILE A 59 6.91 9.80 13.28
N SER A 60 7.69 8.87 13.81
CA SER A 60 8.93 8.37 13.18
C SER A 60 8.69 6.95 12.70
N ALA A 61 9.29 6.55 11.59
CA ALA A 61 9.20 5.20 11.06
C ALA A 61 10.56 4.73 10.51
N TYR A 62 10.88 3.47 10.76
CA TYR A 62 12.13 2.86 10.31
C TYR A 62 11.89 1.42 9.88
N SER A 63 12.71 0.91 8.95
CA SER A 63 12.66 -0.50 8.58
C SER A 63 13.28 -1.36 9.68
N ARG A 64 12.55 -2.38 10.15
CA ARG A 64 13.08 -3.35 11.12
C ARG A 64 14.23 -4.15 10.54
N ASP A 65 14.25 -4.38 9.23
CA ASP A 65 15.34 -5.07 8.55
C ASP A 65 16.63 -4.24 8.59
N ILE A 66 16.54 -2.91 8.42
CA ILE A 66 17.70 -2.01 8.56
C ILE A 66 18.22 -2.00 9.99
N SER A 67 17.32 -1.82 10.98
CA SER A 67 17.70 -1.86 12.40
C SER A 67 18.31 -3.19 12.83
N MET A 68 17.98 -4.30 12.15
CA MET A 68 18.62 -5.58 12.42
C MET A 68 20.09 -5.57 12.02
N ASN A 69 20.49 -4.90 10.93
CA ASN A 69 21.90 -4.75 10.60
C ASN A 69 22.65 -3.92 11.65
N GLU A 70 22.02 -2.85 12.17
CA GLU A 70 22.59 -2.06 13.27
C GLU A 70 22.78 -2.93 14.54
N ASP A 71 21.79 -3.76 14.87
CA ASP A 71 21.86 -4.69 16.01
C ASP A 71 22.99 -5.72 15.82
N LEU A 72 23.25 -6.16 14.58
CA LEU A 72 24.31 -7.13 14.26
C LEU A 72 25.72 -6.55 14.27
N ASP A 73 25.84 -5.23 14.10
CA ASP A 73 27.12 -4.52 14.06
C ASP A 73 27.46 -3.83 15.40
N MET A 74 26.70 -4.14 16.46
CA MET A 74 26.85 -3.52 17.78
C MET A 74 28.22 -3.77 18.43
N ASP A 75 28.90 -4.86 18.06
CA ASP A 75 30.22 -5.23 18.58
C ASP A 75 31.38 -4.52 17.84
N SER A 76 31.08 -3.79 16.75
CA SER A 76 32.07 -3.01 16.00
C SER A 76 32.40 -1.69 16.69
N ASP A 77 33.60 -1.17 16.42
CA ASP A 77 34.02 0.14 16.90
C ASP A 77 33.06 1.24 16.38
N GLU A 78 32.76 2.26 17.20
CA GLU A 78 31.74 3.29 16.90
C GLU A 78 31.94 4.01 15.54
N GLU A 79 33.19 4.14 15.10
CA GLU A 79 33.53 4.74 13.81
C GLU A 79 33.14 3.84 12.61
N ASP A 80 33.21 2.53 12.81
CA ASP A 80 32.93 1.48 11.82
C ASP A 80 31.51 0.95 11.90
N GLN A 81 30.76 1.30 12.94
CA GLN A 81 29.36 0.90 13.09
C GLN A 81 28.52 1.31 11.87
N TYR A 82 27.72 0.35 11.42
CA TYR A 82 26.82 0.46 10.31
C TYR A 82 25.84 1.60 10.54
N LYS A 83 25.85 2.55 9.61
CA LYS A 83 24.95 3.71 9.60
C LYS A 83 23.93 3.52 8.51
N GLY A 84 22.75 3.05 8.92
CA GLY A 84 21.63 2.86 8.00
C GLY A 84 21.12 4.18 7.39
N PRO A 85 20.30 4.10 6.33
CA PRO A 85 19.59 5.25 5.81
C PRO A 85 18.76 5.95 6.88
N ALA A 86 18.60 7.27 6.75
CA ALA A 86 17.81 8.07 7.69
C ALA A 86 16.36 7.57 7.79
N ASN A 87 15.83 7.53 9.01
CA ASN A 87 14.45 7.18 9.31
C ASN A 87 13.45 8.14 8.64
N LEU A 88 12.28 7.63 8.30
CA LEU A 88 11.15 8.45 7.84
C LEU A 88 10.57 9.23 9.03
N THR A 89 10.33 10.52 8.84
CA THR A 89 9.58 11.34 9.79
C THR A 89 8.39 11.97 9.07
N ILE A 90 7.19 11.66 9.54
CA ILE A 90 5.95 12.31 9.08
C ILE A 90 5.55 13.33 10.14
N ASN A 91 5.41 14.59 9.76
CA ASN A 91 5.05 15.67 10.69
C ASN A 91 4.07 16.66 10.04
N ASN A 92 2.84 16.61 10.54
CA ASN A 92 1.72 17.46 10.13
C ASN A 92 1.46 18.63 11.09
N HIS A 93 2.38 18.90 12.01
CA HIS A 93 2.25 19.91 13.06
C HIS A 93 1.05 19.66 13.99
N ASP A 94 -0.10 20.26 13.70
CA ASP A 94 -1.33 20.15 14.49
C ASP A 94 -2.41 19.30 13.78
N ASN A 95 -2.19 18.91 12.53
CA ASN A 95 -3.16 18.11 11.77
C ASN A 95 -2.93 16.61 11.99
N PRO A 96 -4.00 15.79 12.04
CA PRO A 96 -3.89 14.33 12.02
C PRO A 96 -3.14 13.81 10.80
N ILE A 97 -2.32 12.78 10.99
CA ILE A 97 -1.78 11.96 9.90
C ILE A 97 -2.90 11.01 9.46
N THR A 98 -3.24 11.05 8.17
CA THR A 98 -4.24 10.14 7.59
C THR A 98 -3.61 8.82 7.16
N MET A 99 -4.43 7.79 6.99
CA MET A 99 -4.01 6.50 6.43
C MET A 99 -3.41 6.66 5.02
N ARG A 100 -3.99 7.51 4.17
CA ARG A 100 -3.48 7.82 2.84
C ARG A 100 -2.05 8.33 2.91
N GLN A 101 -1.82 9.36 3.73
CA GLN A 101 -0.51 9.98 3.85
C GLN A 101 0.51 8.99 4.40
N PHE A 102 0.16 8.26 5.46
CA PHE A 102 1.03 7.23 6.02
C PHE A 102 1.46 6.21 4.96
N VAL A 103 0.50 5.64 4.23
CA VAL A 103 0.78 4.65 3.18
C VAL A 103 1.64 5.27 2.08
N THR A 104 1.34 6.49 1.62
CA THR A 104 2.14 7.16 0.59
C THR A 104 3.58 7.38 1.01
N GLU A 105 3.81 8.01 2.16
CA GLU A 105 5.16 8.37 2.60
C GLU A 105 6.00 7.14 2.95
N VAL A 106 5.38 6.12 3.57
CA VAL A 106 6.06 4.85 3.85
C VAL A 106 6.35 4.09 2.56
N HIS A 107 5.44 4.09 1.59
CA HIS A 107 5.66 3.43 0.31
C HIS A 107 6.82 4.07 -0.45
N GLU A 108 6.86 5.40 -0.51
CA GLU A 108 7.97 6.15 -1.11
C GLU A 108 9.29 5.90 -0.37
N TYR A 109 9.28 5.99 0.97
CA TYR A 109 10.47 5.72 1.79
C TYR A 109 11.04 4.33 1.54
N LEU A 110 10.21 3.29 1.58
CA LEU A 110 10.66 1.91 1.38
C LEU A 110 11.12 1.65 -0.05
N ASN A 111 10.64 2.40 -1.05
CA ASN A 111 11.07 2.25 -2.45
C ASN A 111 12.32 3.06 -2.82
N ARG A 112 12.88 3.85 -1.90
CA ARG A 112 14.17 4.49 -2.13
C ARG A 112 15.25 3.43 -2.34
N GLU A 113 16.14 3.65 -3.29
CA GLU A 113 17.19 2.69 -3.67
C GLU A 113 18.12 2.36 -2.48
N ASP A 114 18.53 3.36 -1.71
CA ASP A 114 19.38 3.21 -0.54
C ASP A 114 18.70 2.46 0.62
N VAL A 115 17.37 2.49 0.69
CA VAL A 115 16.59 1.76 1.70
C VAL A 115 16.32 0.33 1.25
N MET A 116 15.76 0.15 0.05
CA MET A 116 15.35 -1.16 -0.45
C MET A 116 16.53 -2.09 -0.73
N SER A 117 17.69 -1.56 -1.15
CA SER A 117 18.90 -2.36 -1.35
C SER A 117 19.34 -3.03 -0.06
N VAL A 118 19.44 -2.27 1.03
CA VAL A 118 19.76 -2.78 2.38
C VAL A 118 18.73 -3.80 2.83
N ILE A 119 17.44 -3.49 2.68
CA ILE A 119 16.37 -4.43 3.05
C ILE A 119 16.52 -5.75 2.29
N LYS A 120 16.76 -5.72 0.98
CA LYS A 120 16.97 -6.92 0.16
C LYS A 120 18.20 -7.70 0.60
N GLU A 121 19.31 -7.04 0.90
CA GLU A 121 20.52 -7.67 1.42
C GLU A 121 20.27 -8.33 2.79
N THR A 122 19.63 -7.62 3.71
CA THR A 122 19.25 -8.19 5.00
C THR A 122 18.36 -9.40 4.80
N LYS A 123 17.27 -9.28 4.02
CA LYS A 123 16.35 -10.40 3.78
C LYS A 123 17.05 -11.58 3.10
N ALA A 124 17.98 -11.35 2.18
CA ALA A 124 18.80 -12.40 1.58
C ALA A 124 19.56 -13.24 2.62
N MET A 125 20.04 -12.63 3.72
CA MET A 125 20.70 -13.37 4.81
C MET A 125 19.77 -14.31 5.58
N PHE A 126 18.46 -14.03 5.61
CA PHE A 126 17.47 -14.76 6.42
C PHE A 126 16.46 -15.56 5.60
N TYR A 127 16.42 -15.39 4.28
CA TYR A 127 15.43 -16.04 3.43
C TYR A 127 15.63 -17.55 3.34
N GLY A 128 16.89 -17.98 3.22
CA GLY A 128 17.26 -19.40 3.10
C GLY A 128 16.91 -20.04 1.75
N THR A 129 17.37 -21.29 1.59
CA THR A 129 17.18 -22.09 0.37
C THR A 129 15.95 -22.99 0.49
N PRO A 130 15.08 -23.12 -0.53
CA PRO A 130 13.95 -24.04 -0.48
C PRO A 130 14.40 -25.48 -0.23
N ARG A 131 13.70 -26.18 0.68
CA ARG A 131 13.94 -27.61 0.91
C ARG A 131 13.38 -28.45 -0.23
N ALA A 132 14.08 -29.54 -0.55
CA ALA A 132 13.66 -30.48 -1.58
C ALA A 132 12.31 -31.15 -1.28
N ASP A 133 11.93 -31.26 -0.01
CA ASP A 133 10.65 -31.85 0.43
C ASP A 133 9.48 -30.86 0.44
N GLY A 134 9.72 -29.58 0.10
CA GLY A 134 8.72 -28.53 0.09
C GLY A 134 8.24 -28.08 1.48
N THR A 135 8.88 -28.53 2.57
CA THR A 135 8.44 -28.23 3.95
C THR A 135 8.87 -26.85 4.46
N GLY A 136 9.65 -26.10 3.67
CA GLY A 136 10.10 -24.77 4.06
C GLY A 136 11.44 -24.40 3.41
N ARG A 137 12.24 -23.61 4.14
CA ARG A 137 13.54 -23.11 3.70
C ARG A 137 14.62 -23.40 4.75
N ASP A 138 15.80 -23.81 4.28
CA ASP A 138 17.01 -23.91 5.10
C ASP A 138 17.72 -22.56 5.12
N CYS A 139 17.60 -21.88 6.25
CA CYS A 139 18.28 -20.62 6.53
C CYS A 139 19.63 -20.90 7.20
N ILE A 140 20.72 -20.59 6.51
CA ILE A 140 22.06 -20.59 7.10
C ILE A 140 22.43 -19.14 7.35
N TYR A 141 22.48 -18.77 8.63
CA TYR A 141 22.80 -17.42 9.05
C TYR A 141 24.16 -16.96 8.48
N GLY A 142 24.22 -15.75 7.95
CA GLY A 142 25.43 -15.17 7.34
C GLY A 142 25.76 -15.66 5.92
N HIS A 143 24.89 -16.47 5.31
CA HIS A 143 25.05 -16.92 3.92
C HIS A 143 23.90 -16.35 3.06
N PRO A 144 24.04 -15.12 2.54
CA PRO A 144 22.99 -14.48 1.77
C PRO A 144 22.68 -15.29 0.50
N VAL A 145 21.39 -15.49 0.24
CA VAL A 145 20.91 -16.10 -1.00
C VAL A 145 20.55 -15.02 -2.01
N THR A 146 20.69 -15.30 -3.30
CA THR A 146 20.09 -14.44 -4.33
C THR A 146 18.58 -14.51 -4.21
N LEU A 147 17.95 -13.37 -3.92
CA LEU A 147 16.49 -13.27 -3.94
C LEU A 147 15.98 -13.40 -5.39
N PRO A 148 14.87 -14.13 -5.63
CA PRO A 148 14.20 -14.15 -6.92
C PRO A 148 13.84 -12.74 -7.40
N GLU A 149 13.89 -12.51 -8.71
CA GLU A 149 13.57 -11.19 -9.31
C GLU A 149 12.09 -10.82 -9.13
N ASP A 150 11.21 -11.82 -9.07
CA ASP A 150 9.76 -11.72 -8.92
C ASP A 150 9.31 -11.77 -7.45
N ILE A 151 10.23 -11.65 -6.49
CA ILE A 151 9.89 -11.70 -5.08
C ILE A 151 9.05 -10.48 -4.66
N GLU A 152 7.97 -10.74 -3.94
CA GLU A 152 7.07 -9.71 -3.42
C GLU A 152 7.45 -9.36 -1.96
N PHE A 153 7.32 -8.09 -1.60
CA PHE A 153 7.55 -7.61 -0.23
C PHE A 153 6.26 -7.07 0.35
N TRP A 154 5.65 -7.84 1.24
CA TRP A 154 4.36 -7.50 1.81
C TRP A 154 4.51 -6.70 3.09
N PHE A 155 3.86 -5.53 3.16
CA PHE A 155 3.89 -4.72 4.37
C PHE A 155 3.21 -5.44 5.54
N TRP A 156 3.96 -5.64 6.62
CA TRP A 156 3.50 -6.16 7.90
C TRP A 156 3.83 -5.11 8.97
N ILE A 157 2.84 -4.38 9.49
CA ILE A 157 3.14 -3.45 10.57
C ILE A 157 3.61 -4.23 11.82
N GLY A 158 4.79 -3.88 12.32
CA GLY A 158 5.33 -4.41 13.56
C GLY A 158 5.26 -3.40 14.69
N MET A 159 6.12 -3.62 15.67
CA MET A 159 6.09 -3.00 16.99
C MET A 159 6.04 -1.47 16.93
N MET A 160 5.36 -0.91 17.91
CA MET A 160 5.30 0.53 18.14
C MET A 160 5.93 0.82 19.48
N SER A 161 6.68 1.90 19.55
CA SER A 161 7.18 2.47 20.79
C SER A 161 6.90 3.96 20.82
N GLU A 162 6.87 4.54 22.01
CA GLU A 162 6.79 5.99 22.19
C GLU A 162 8.03 6.41 22.96
N ILE A 163 8.84 7.28 22.35
CA ILE A 163 10.09 7.80 22.92
C ILE A 163 9.99 9.31 22.85
N ASP A 164 10.13 9.98 24.00
CA ASP A 164 10.06 11.44 24.12
C ASP A 164 8.79 12.06 23.49
N GLY A 165 7.66 11.37 23.61
CA GLY A 165 6.36 11.80 23.07
C GLY A 165 6.22 11.63 21.54
N VAL A 166 7.20 11.04 20.87
CA VAL A 166 7.13 10.68 19.46
C VAL A 166 6.83 9.19 19.34
N VAL A 167 5.77 8.85 18.62
CA VAL A 167 5.45 7.47 18.28
C VAL A 167 6.37 7.03 17.16
N THR A 168 7.11 5.95 17.41
CA THR A 168 8.00 5.31 16.46
C THR A 168 7.39 3.99 15.98
N VAL A 169 7.33 3.81 14.66
CA VAL A 169 6.75 2.63 14.01
C VAL A 169 7.87 1.82 13.36
N ALA A 170 8.04 0.57 13.81
CA ALA A 170 8.92 -0.39 13.15
C ALA A 170 8.19 -1.02 11.95
N LEU A 171 8.58 -0.63 10.74
CA LEU A 171 8.06 -1.17 9.49
C LEU A 171 8.66 -2.56 9.28
N ASN A 172 7.84 -3.60 9.29
CA ASN A 172 8.29 -4.96 8.98
C ASN A 172 7.77 -5.35 7.60
N LEU A 173 8.59 -6.07 6.84
CA LEU A 173 8.18 -6.65 5.57
C LEU A 173 8.17 -8.17 5.69
N PHE A 174 7.21 -8.79 5.03
CA PHE A 174 7.06 -10.23 4.90
C PHE A 174 7.43 -10.65 3.47
N LEU A 175 8.25 -11.70 3.36
CA LEU A 175 8.48 -12.41 2.09
C LEU A 175 7.87 -13.80 2.14
N ASP A 176 7.40 -14.29 0.99
CA ASP A 176 6.84 -15.64 0.91
C ASP A 176 7.89 -16.71 1.25
N GLY A 177 7.55 -17.58 2.21
CA GLY A 177 8.45 -18.58 2.80
C GLY A 177 9.22 -18.09 4.02
N GLU A 178 9.20 -16.79 4.35
CA GLU A 178 9.81 -16.27 5.57
C GLU A 178 9.12 -16.85 6.81
N ARG A 179 9.91 -17.27 7.81
CA ARG A 179 9.41 -17.95 9.03
C ARG A 179 8.54 -19.18 8.76
N MET A 180 8.82 -19.91 7.67
CA MET A 180 8.06 -21.10 7.26
C MET A 180 6.56 -20.82 7.04
N ARG A 181 6.22 -19.62 6.56
CA ARG A 181 4.83 -19.26 6.22
C ARG A 181 4.69 -19.02 4.74
N THR A 182 3.59 -19.49 4.17
CA THR A 182 3.21 -19.12 2.82
C THR A 182 2.53 -17.74 2.80
N LYS A 183 2.45 -17.14 1.62
CA LYS A 183 1.63 -15.96 1.35
C LYS A 183 0.17 -16.16 1.79
N GLU A 184 -0.41 -17.33 1.54
CA GLU A 184 -1.78 -17.66 1.94
C GLU A 184 -1.93 -17.64 3.48
N ASP A 185 -0.99 -18.24 4.20
CA ASP A 185 -0.98 -18.26 5.67
C ASP A 185 -0.84 -16.86 6.25
N PHE A 186 0.03 -16.04 5.66
CA PHE A 186 0.19 -14.63 6.03
C PHE A 186 -1.13 -13.85 5.88
N TRP A 187 -1.84 -14.04 4.76
CA TRP A 187 -3.13 -13.38 4.56
C TRP A 187 -4.23 -13.92 5.46
N ALA A 188 -4.28 -15.23 5.68
CA ALA A 188 -5.24 -15.83 6.60
C ALA A 188 -5.05 -15.29 8.04
N LEU A 189 -3.80 -15.12 8.46
CA LEU A 189 -3.47 -14.48 9.73
C LEU A 189 -3.94 -13.02 9.79
N ARG A 190 -3.72 -12.24 8.72
CA ARG A 190 -4.15 -10.84 8.63
C ARG A 190 -5.68 -10.71 8.71
N VAL A 191 -6.42 -11.54 7.96
CA VAL A 191 -7.89 -11.58 8.02
C VAL A 191 -8.36 -11.93 9.44
N ARG A 192 -7.75 -12.93 10.09
CA ARG A 192 -8.07 -13.27 11.48
C ARG A 192 -7.82 -12.09 12.42
N LYS A 193 -6.70 -11.38 12.27
CA LYS A 193 -6.39 -10.19 13.07
C LYS A 193 -7.41 -9.08 12.87
N VAL A 194 -7.85 -8.81 11.64
CA VAL A 194 -8.94 -7.84 11.38
C VAL A 194 -10.18 -8.21 12.19
N LYS A 195 -10.57 -9.50 12.18
CA LYS A 195 -11.72 -9.97 12.97
C LYS A 195 -11.54 -9.75 14.46
N GLU A 196 -10.35 -10.02 15.01
CA GLU A 196 -10.05 -9.77 16.43
C GLU A 196 -10.23 -8.29 16.82
N TYR A 197 -9.88 -7.35 15.93
CA TYR A 197 -10.03 -5.91 16.19
C TYR A 197 -11.46 -5.38 16.04
N GLU A 198 -12.33 -6.07 15.30
CA GLU A 198 -13.73 -5.63 15.08
C GLU A 198 -14.72 -6.16 16.12
N VAL A 199 -14.32 -7.11 16.97
CA VAL A 199 -15.22 -7.63 18.04
C VAL A 199 -15.50 -6.53 19.07
N PRO A 200 -16.77 -6.12 19.29
CA PRO A 200 -17.13 -5.12 20.28
C PRO A 200 -16.66 -5.51 21.68
N GLY A 201 -16.01 -4.58 22.40
CA GLY A 201 -15.53 -4.79 23.77
C GLY A 201 -14.09 -5.33 23.88
N SER A 202 -13.43 -5.66 22.77
CA SER A 202 -11.99 -5.99 22.74
C SER A 202 -11.08 -4.77 23.00
N GLY A 203 -11.65 -3.56 23.03
CA GLY A 203 -10.93 -2.29 22.99
C GLY A 203 -10.47 -1.90 21.58
N GLY A 204 -11.02 -2.55 20.55
CA GLY A 204 -10.88 -2.16 19.15
C GLY A 204 -11.80 -1.00 18.75
N PHE A 205 -11.55 -0.48 17.56
CA PHE A 205 -12.30 0.61 16.94
C PHE A 205 -13.73 0.17 16.60
N GLU A 206 -14.68 1.12 16.52
CA GLU A 206 -16.02 0.78 16.02
C GLU A 206 -15.90 0.15 14.63
N PRO A 207 -16.66 -0.93 14.33
CA PRO A 207 -16.66 -1.53 13.01
C PRO A 207 -16.91 -0.46 11.96
N LEU A 208 -16.15 -0.50 10.86
CA LEU A 208 -16.46 0.35 9.71
C LEU A 208 -17.93 0.13 9.35
N VAL A 209 -18.68 1.22 9.20
CA VAL A 209 -20.05 1.14 8.67
C VAL A 209 -19.95 0.34 7.37
N PRO A 210 -20.72 -0.76 7.22
CA PRO A 210 -20.69 -1.56 6.00
C PRO A 210 -20.83 -0.62 4.81
N TRP A 211 -19.82 -0.60 3.95
CA TRP A 211 -19.92 0.13 2.69
C TRP A 211 -21.19 -0.36 2.01
N PRO A 212 -22.09 0.51 1.51
CA PRO A 212 -23.24 0.02 0.80
C PRO A 212 -22.70 -0.82 -0.36
N ALA A 213 -22.87 -2.14 -0.26
CA ALA A 213 -22.76 -3.04 -1.39
C ALA A 213 -23.66 -2.39 -2.43
N SER A 214 -23.03 -1.86 -3.49
CA SER A 214 -23.62 -1.00 -4.52
C SER A 214 -25.13 -1.13 -4.51
N THR A 215 -25.83 -0.12 -4.02
CA THR A 215 -27.30 -0.07 -4.06
C THR A 215 -27.70 -0.61 -5.42
N PRO A 216 -28.45 -1.73 -5.52
CA PRO A 216 -28.82 -2.25 -6.82
C PRO A 216 -29.46 -1.10 -7.56
N LEU A 217 -28.87 -0.70 -8.70
CA LEU A 217 -29.49 0.26 -9.59
C LEU A 217 -30.92 -0.24 -9.78
N GLN A 218 -31.89 0.48 -9.23
CA GLN A 218 -33.28 0.13 -9.45
C GLN A 218 -33.48 0.12 -10.97
N PRO A 219 -33.94 -0.98 -11.57
CA PRO A 219 -34.27 -1.00 -12.98
C PRO A 219 -35.51 -0.13 -13.14
N GLY A 220 -35.34 1.17 -13.41
CA GLY A 220 -36.49 2.07 -13.46
C GLY A 220 -36.29 3.52 -13.83
N GLU A 221 -35.09 4.10 -13.76
CA GLU A 221 -34.89 5.49 -14.19
C GLU A 221 -33.92 5.58 -15.37
N SER A 222 -34.46 5.25 -16.55
CA SER A 222 -33.90 5.64 -17.84
C SER A 222 -34.01 7.16 -18.02
N GLY A 223 -33.14 7.91 -17.33
CA GLY A 223 -32.86 9.31 -17.60
C GLY A 223 -31.93 9.45 -18.80
N LEU A 224 -32.40 9.09 -20.00
CA LEU A 224 -31.72 9.52 -21.22
C LEU A 224 -31.94 11.03 -21.38
N PRO A 225 -30.89 11.83 -21.61
CA PRO A 225 -31.06 13.22 -21.99
C PRO A 225 -31.88 13.28 -23.29
N PRO A 226 -32.76 14.28 -23.47
CA PRO A 226 -33.53 14.42 -24.70
C PRO A 226 -32.59 14.51 -25.90
N PRO A 227 -32.94 13.89 -27.04
CA PRO A 227 -32.11 13.93 -28.23
C PRO A 227 -31.93 15.39 -28.69
N PRO A 228 -30.73 15.73 -29.21
CA PRO A 228 -30.47 17.07 -29.73
C PRO A 228 -31.44 17.39 -30.89
N PRO A 229 -31.81 18.67 -31.08
CA PRO A 229 -32.67 19.07 -32.18
C PRO A 229 -32.04 18.72 -33.53
N PRO A 230 -32.85 18.39 -34.54
CA PRO A 230 -32.33 18.03 -35.85
C PRO A 230 -31.58 19.21 -36.47
N PRO A 231 -30.46 18.95 -37.19
CA PRO A 231 -29.72 20.00 -37.87
C PRO A 231 -30.60 20.70 -38.92
N PRO A 232 -30.39 22.00 -39.15
CA PRO A 232 -31.13 22.76 -40.16
C PRO A 232 -30.96 22.11 -41.52
N GLN A 233 -32.08 21.87 -42.21
CA GLN A 233 -32.07 21.33 -43.56
C GLN A 233 -31.36 22.31 -44.50
N LEU A 234 -30.19 21.89 -44.99
CA LEU A 234 -29.47 22.55 -46.07
C LEU A 234 -30.37 22.59 -47.30
N GLY A 235 -30.69 23.81 -47.71
CA GLY A 235 -31.46 24.09 -48.92
C GLY A 235 -30.84 23.46 -50.15
N GLN A 236 -31.72 23.07 -51.07
CA GLN A 236 -31.38 22.44 -52.35
C GLN A 236 -30.29 23.21 -53.11
N PRO A 237 -29.33 22.51 -53.75
CA PRO A 237 -28.33 23.15 -54.59
C PRO A 237 -28.97 23.62 -55.90
N GLY A 238 -29.17 24.93 -56.01
CA GLY A 238 -29.48 25.61 -57.25
C GLY A 238 -28.24 25.75 -58.14
N ARG A 239 -28.41 25.29 -59.38
CA ARG A 239 -27.75 25.73 -60.63
C ARG A 239 -26.23 25.80 -60.69
N ALA A 240 -25.71 24.91 -61.53
CA ALA A 240 -24.42 24.96 -62.18
C ALA A 240 -24.10 26.35 -62.79
N PHE A 241 -22.93 26.87 -62.46
CA PHE A 241 -22.22 27.85 -63.28
C PHE A 241 -20.91 27.22 -63.77
N THR A 242 -20.82 27.09 -65.09
CA THR A 242 -19.62 26.81 -65.85
C THR A 242 -18.68 28.02 -65.80
N GLY A 243 -17.43 27.82 -65.39
CA GLY A 243 -16.39 28.85 -65.41
C GLY A 243 -15.02 28.22 -65.64
N VAL A 244 -14.47 28.48 -66.82
CA VAL A 244 -13.22 27.98 -67.38
C VAL A 244 -12.02 28.80 -66.87
N GLY A 245 -10.87 28.14 -66.69
CA GLY A 245 -9.54 28.75 -66.58
C GLY A 245 -8.90 28.57 -65.20
N GLY A 246 -7.65 28.19 -65.03
CA GLY A 246 -6.55 27.98 -65.96
C GLY A 246 -5.32 27.53 -65.15
N PHE A 247 -4.48 26.76 -65.81
CA PHE A 247 -3.15 26.31 -65.42
C PHE A 247 -2.29 27.38 -64.71
N ARG A 248 -1.58 27.00 -63.64
CA ARG A 248 -0.13 27.23 -63.54
C ARG A 248 0.52 26.42 -62.42
N GLU A 249 1.46 25.57 -62.84
CA GLU A 249 2.49 24.96 -62.03
C GLU A 249 3.39 26.03 -61.37
N ARG A 250 3.87 25.74 -60.17
CA ARG A 250 5.27 25.99 -59.84
C ARG A 250 5.72 25.11 -58.67
N GLU A 251 6.71 24.29 -58.99
CA GLU A 251 7.64 23.66 -58.09
C GLU A 251 8.37 24.71 -57.24
N THR A 252 8.56 24.41 -55.97
CA THR A 252 9.87 24.35 -55.28
C THR A 252 9.68 23.60 -53.97
#